data_AF-A0A7R9ZID8-F1
#
_entry.id   AF-A0A7R9ZID8-F1
#
_cell.length_a   1.000
_cell.length_b   1.000
_cell.length_c   1.000
_cell.angle_alpha   90.00
_cell.angle_beta   90.00
_cell.angle_gamma   90.00
#
_symmetry.space_group_name_H-M   'P 1'
#
loop_
_entity.id
_entity.type
_entity.pdbx_description
1 polymer ?
#
loop_
_entity_poly.entity_id
_entity_poly.type
_entity_poly.pdbx_seq_one_letter_code
_entity_poly.pdbx_strand_id
1 'polypeptide(L)'
;VLLSFAVLGFAFAVTLGALFQGKTTMWAGVPPAVSVGIFFILMCFVGLMEGMQIALFAVVNVPEKELGEHRLATASCNLAFKDQNLQAFLIGRQILVTICMFVVAKIT
;
A
#
# COMPACT_ATOMS: atom_id res chain seq x y z
N VAL A 1 7.78 -9.96 17.06
CA VAL A 1 8.70 -9.80 15.92
C VAL A 1 8.97 -11.14 15.23
N LEU A 2 9.57 -12.14 15.89
CA LEU A 2 9.86 -13.45 15.28
C LEU A 2 8.63 -14.15 14.67
N LEU A 3 7.52 -14.20 15.40
CA LEU A 3 6.27 -14.79 14.90
C LEU A 3 5.74 -14.05 13.66
N SER A 4 5.75 -12.72 13.66
CA SER A 4 5.30 -11.90 12.54
C SER A 4 6.15 -12.12 11.29
N PHE A 5 7.47 -12.22 11.44
CA PHE A 5 8.38 -12.55 10.34
C PHE A 5 8.16 -13.97 9.81
N ALA A 6 7.92 -14.94 10.70
CA ALA A 6 7.66 -16.32 10.28
C ALA A 6 6.36 -16.45 9.48
N VAL A 7 5.27 -15.82 9.96
CA VAL A 7 3.98 -15.80 9.26
C VAL A 7 4.09 -15.08 7.92
N LEU A 8 4.78 -13.94 7.88
CA LEU A 8 5.03 -13.21 6.63
C LEU A 8 5.82 -14.05 5.63
N GLY A 9 6.93 -14.67 6.07
CA GLY A 9 7.75 -15.52 5.21
C GLY A 9 6.98 -16.73 4.67
N PHE A 10 6.16 -17.37 5.50
CA PHE A 10 5.30 -18.47 5.08
C PHE A 10 4.25 -18.04 4.06
N ALA A 11 3.50 -16.96 4.33
CA ALA A 11 2.50 -16.43 3.42
C ALA A 11 3.12 -16.02 2.07
N PHE A 12 4.31 -15.43 2.12
CA PHE A 12 5.07 -15.05 0.94
C PHE A 12 5.55 -16.26 0.12
N ALA A 13 6.03 -17.31 0.77
CA ALA A 13 6.42 -18.55 0.10
C ALA A 13 5.23 -19.25 -0.58
N VAL A 14 4.07 -19.30 0.09
CA VAL A 14 2.84 -19.91 -0.47
C VAL A 14 2.32 -19.11 -1.67
N THR A 15 2.30 -17.78 -1.58
CA THR A 15 1.83 -16.91 -2.69
C THR A 15 2.75 -16.99 -3.90
N LEU A 16 4.07 -16.90 -3.72
CA LEU A 16 5.02 -17.10 -4.83
C LEU A 16 4.93 -18.52 -5.41
N GLY A 17 4.83 -19.54 -4.56
CA GLY A 17 4.68 -20.93 -4.99
C GLY A 17 3.43 -21.14 -5.84
N ALA A 18 2.29 -20.56 -5.46
CA ALA A 18 1.06 -20.61 -6.25
C ALA A 18 1.20 -19.89 -7.60
N LEU A 19 1.88 -18.74 -7.62
CA LEU A 19 2.11 -17.96 -8.84
C LEU A 19 3.00 -18.68 -9.84
N PHE A 20 4.11 -19.27 -9.40
CA PHE A 20 5.02 -20.03 -10.26
C PHE A 20 4.40 -21.34 -10.75
N GLN A 21 3.52 -21.96 -9.95
CA GLN A 21 2.77 -23.15 -10.36
C GLN A 21 1.61 -22.83 -11.32
N GLY A 22 1.37 -21.56 -11.64
CA GLY A 22 0.32 -21.13 -12.57
C GLY A 22 -1.10 -21.44 -12.06
N LYS A 23 -1.28 -21.70 -10.77
CA LYS A 23 -2.59 -21.96 -10.14
C LYS A 23 -3.38 -20.66 -9.90
N THR A 24 -3.17 -19.68 -10.76
CA THR A 24 -3.68 -18.32 -10.63
C THR A 24 -4.92 -18.12 -11.48
N THR A 25 -5.88 -17.29 -11.04
CA THR A 25 -7.06 -16.95 -11.87
C THR A 25 -6.78 -15.86 -12.93
N MET A 26 -5.51 -15.76 -13.34
CA MET A 26 -5.03 -14.75 -14.28
C MET A 26 -5.57 -14.95 -15.69
N TRP A 27 -5.63 -13.85 -16.43
CA TRP A 27 -6.13 -13.84 -17.82
C TRP A 27 -5.30 -14.77 -18.70
N ALA A 28 -5.99 -15.54 -19.55
CA ALA A 28 -5.36 -16.46 -20.49
C ALA A 28 -4.40 -15.67 -21.41
N GLY A 29 -3.10 -15.94 -21.31
CA GLY A 29 -2.07 -15.33 -22.15
C GLY A 29 -1.02 -14.48 -21.41
N VAL A 30 -1.14 -14.26 -20.09
CA VAL A 30 -0.11 -13.52 -19.35
C VAL A 30 0.93 -14.47 -18.75
N PRO A 31 2.24 -14.25 -19.03
CA PRO A 31 3.30 -15.06 -18.45
C PRO A 31 3.34 -14.96 -16.91
N PRO A 32 3.62 -16.07 -16.19
CA PRO A 32 3.73 -16.07 -14.72
C PRO A 32 4.70 -15.02 -14.16
N ALA A 33 5.83 -14.78 -14.85
CA ALA A 33 6.82 -13.77 -14.46
C ALA A 33 6.25 -12.34 -14.46
N VAL A 34 5.33 -12.02 -15.38
CA VAL A 34 4.67 -10.71 -15.44
C VAL A 34 3.70 -10.57 -14.27
N SER A 35 2.96 -11.62 -13.94
CA SER A 35 2.08 -11.66 -12.77
C SER A 35 2.84 -11.45 -11.45
N VAL A 36 4.05 -12.03 -11.31
CA VAL A 36 4.92 -11.79 -10.14
C VAL A 36 5.32 -10.31 -10.06
N GLY A 37 5.72 -9.71 -11.18
CA GLY A 37 6.09 -8.30 -11.23
C GLY A 37 4.94 -7.37 -10.84
N ILE A 38 3.74 -7.61 -11.38
CA ILE A 38 2.53 -6.82 -11.05
C ILE A 38 2.15 -7.01 -9.58
N PHE A 39 2.21 -8.24 -9.05
CA PHE A 39 1.95 -8.51 -7.64
C PHE A 39 2.86 -7.70 -6.72
N PHE A 40 4.17 -7.68 -6.97
CA PHE A 40 5.12 -6.91 -6.17
C PHE A 40 4.86 -5.40 -6.21
N ILE A 41 4.56 -4.86 -7.41
CA ILE A 41 4.28 -3.43 -7.58
C ILE A 41 3.00 -3.06 -6.82
N LEU A 42 1.92 -3.83 -6.97
CA LEU A 42 0.65 -3.59 -6.29
C LEU A 42 0.80 -3.73 -4.77
N MET A 43 1.49 -4.76 -4.29
CA MET A 43 1.71 -4.96 -2.86
C MET A 43 2.58 -3.86 -2.24
N CYS A 44 3.62 -3.39 -2.94
CA CYS A 44 4.40 -2.22 -2.51
C CYS A 44 3.53 -0.96 -2.46
N PHE A 45 2.70 -0.74 -3.48
CA PHE A 45 1.82 0.41 -3.55
C PHE A 45 0.79 0.42 -2.41
N VAL A 46 0.11 -0.72 -2.16
CA VAL A 46 -0.83 -0.86 -1.03
C VAL A 46 -0.12 -0.62 0.30
N GLY A 47 1.06 -1.20 0.51
CA GLY A 47 1.85 -0.97 1.73
C GLY A 47 2.21 0.51 1.94
N LEU A 48 2.58 1.22 0.87
CA LEU A 48 2.84 2.66 0.92
C LEU A 48 1.58 3.46 1.27
N MET A 49 0.43 3.10 0.70
CA MET A 49 -0.84 3.77 0.98
C MET A 49 -1.25 3.63 2.45
N GLU A 50 -1.19 2.41 3.00
CA GLU A 50 -1.49 2.14 4.42
C GLU A 50 -0.48 2.84 5.35
N GLY A 51 0.82 2.81 5.01
CA GLY A 51 1.85 3.51 5.77
C GLY A 51 1.65 5.03 5.81
N MET A 52 1.22 5.61 4.69
CA MET A 52 0.93 7.04 4.59
C MET A 52 -0.26 7.45 5.47
N GLN A 53 -1.26 6.59 5.67
CA GLN A 53 -2.36 6.86 6.61
C GLN A 53 -1.85 7.03 8.04
N ILE A 54 -0.97 6.12 8.47
CA ILE A 54 -0.39 6.14 9.83
C ILE A 54 0.50 7.37 9.99
N ALA A 55 1.30 7.68 8.97
CA ALA A 55 2.15 8.87 8.97
C ALA A 55 1.33 10.17 9.07
N LEU A 56 0.25 10.30 8.30
CA LEU A 56 -0.63 11.47 8.37
C LEU A 56 -1.33 11.58 9.73
N PHE A 57 -1.75 10.45 10.31
CA PHE A 57 -2.35 10.45 11.65
C PHE A 57 -1.36 10.87 12.74
N ALA A 58 -0.09 10.46 12.63
CA ALA A 58 0.96 10.94 13.51
C ALA A 58 1.20 12.45 13.34
N VAL A 59 1.26 12.93 12.10
CA VAL A 59 1.47 14.34 11.77
C VAL A 59 0.35 15.25 12.25
N VAL A 60 -0.91 14.79 12.30
CA VAL A 60 -2.05 15.57 12.86
C VAL A 60 -1.75 16.04 14.30
N ASN A 61 -0.94 15.28 15.04
CA ASN A 61 -0.63 15.55 16.45
C ASN A 61 0.66 16.36 16.65
N VAL A 62 1.38 16.72 15.58
CA VAL A 62 2.65 17.47 15.65
C VAL A 62 2.37 18.97 15.54
N PRO A 63 2.96 19.82 16.41
CA PRO A 63 2.78 21.26 16.33
C PRO A 63 3.40 21.87 15.06
N GLU A 64 2.70 22.80 14.41
CA GLU A 64 3.11 23.42 13.14
C GLU A 64 4.49 24.10 13.18
N LYS A 65 4.94 24.52 14.37
CA LYS A 65 6.27 25.11 14.59
C LYS A 65 7.41 24.13 14.33
N GLU A 66 7.24 22.85 14.62
CA GLU A 66 8.26 21.81 14.34
C GLU A 66 8.18 21.34 12.87
N LEU A 67 6.99 21.37 12.28
CA LEU A 67 6.77 21.04 10.86
C LEU A 67 7.40 22.03 9.88
N GLY A 68 7.70 23.26 10.32
CA GLY A 68 8.28 24.33 9.52
C GLY A 68 9.77 24.17 9.16
N GLU A 69 10.51 23.28 9.83
CA GLU A 69 11.94 23.07 9.55
C GLU A 69 12.20 22.36 8.21
N HIS A 70 11.19 21.67 7.66
CA HIS A 70 11.35 20.89 6.44
C HIS A 70 10.34 21.28 5.37
N ARG A 71 10.81 21.99 4.34
CA ARG A 71 9.99 22.50 3.20
C ARG A 71 9.05 21.44 2.59
N LEU A 72 9.50 20.19 2.49
CA LEU A 72 8.73 19.10 1.87
C LEU A 72 7.61 18.60 2.80
N ALA A 73 7.86 18.55 4.11
CA ALA A 73 6.86 18.21 5.11
C ALA A 73 5.82 19.33 5.22
N THR A 74 6.25 20.59 5.27
CA THR A 74 5.34 21.74 5.35
C THR A 74 4.46 21.85 4.10
N ALA A 75 5.00 21.66 2.89
CA ALA A 75 4.22 21.71 1.65
C ALA A 75 3.17 20.59 1.58
N SER A 76 3.56 19.37 1.94
CA SER A 76 2.66 18.21 1.97
C SER A 76 1.56 18.37 3.03
N CYS A 77 1.91 18.88 4.21
CA CYS A 77 0.96 19.13 5.28
C CYS A 77 0.01 20.27 4.94
N ASN A 78 0.50 21.37 4.35
CA ASN A 78 -0.38 22.46 3.95
C ASN A 78 -1.41 22.01 2.89
N LEU A 79 -1.02 21.13 1.97
CA LEU A 79 -1.97 20.53 1.02
C LEU A 79 -2.95 19.55 1.69
N ALA A 80 -2.46 18.66 2.55
CA ALA A 80 -3.23 17.60 3.17
C ALA A 80 -4.19 18.11 4.25
N PHE A 81 -3.78 19.08 5.06
CA PHE A 81 -4.57 19.66 6.15
C PHE A 81 -5.42 20.85 5.74
N LYS A 82 -5.36 21.27 4.47
CA LYS A 82 -6.25 22.32 3.97
C LYS A 82 -7.70 21.84 3.96
N ASP A 83 -8.55 22.55 4.69
CA ASP A 83 -10.00 22.33 4.76
C ASP A 83 -10.37 20.86 5.09
N GLN A 84 -11.12 20.20 4.20
CA GLN A 84 -11.56 18.82 4.34
C GLN A 84 -10.70 17.83 3.54
N ASN A 85 -9.56 18.27 2.97
CA ASN A 85 -8.73 17.44 2.10
C ASN A 85 -8.19 16.19 2.80
N LEU A 86 -7.87 16.28 4.09
CA LEU A 86 -7.38 15.12 4.85
C LEU A 86 -8.45 14.04 4.93
N GLN A 87 -9.68 14.39 5.29
CA GLN A 87 -10.78 13.42 5.38
C GLN A 87 -11.12 12.85 4.00
N ALA A 88 -11.19 13.69 2.97
CA ALA A 88 -11.42 13.24 1.59
C ALA A 88 -10.31 12.29 1.10
N PHE A 89 -9.05 12.57 1.44
CA PHE A 89 -7.91 11.71 1.14
C PHE A 89 -7.97 10.38 1.90
N LEU A 90 -8.33 10.40 3.19
CA LEU A 90 -8.48 9.18 4.00
C LEU A 90 -9.55 8.25 3.41
N ILE A 91 -10.68 8.79 2.95
CA ILE A 91 -11.75 8.02 2.30
C ILE A 91 -11.32 7.53 0.92
N GLY A 92 -10.76 8.43 0.09
CA GLY A 92 -10.35 8.11 -1.28
C GLY A 92 -9.27 7.04 -1.36
N ARG A 93 -8.30 7.04 -0.44
CA ARG A 93 -7.29 5.97 -0.35
C ARG A 93 -7.92 4.60 -0.15
N GLN A 94 -8.88 4.46 0.76
CA GLN A 94 -9.43 3.15 1.10
C GLN A 94 -10.08 2.48 -0.10
N ILE A 95 -10.72 3.28 -0.96
CA ILE A 95 -11.29 2.81 -2.22
C ILE A 95 -10.17 2.29 -3.15
N LEU A 96 -9.05 3.03 -3.27
CA LEU A 96 -7.93 2.63 -4.11
C LEU A 96 -7.26 1.34 -3.59
N VAL A 97 -7.04 1.21 -2.28
CA VAL A 97 -6.51 -0.02 -1.66
C VAL A 97 -7.44 -1.20 -1.93
N THR A 98 -8.75 -0.99 -1.81
CA THR A 98 -9.75 -2.03 -2.07
C THR A 98 -9.68 -2.50 -3.53
N ILE A 99 -9.60 -1.58 -4.49
CA ILE A 99 -9.44 -1.90 -5.91
C ILE A 99 -8.14 -2.70 -6.15
N CYS A 100 -7.03 -2.27 -5.55
CA CYS A 100 -5.77 -3.01 -5.64
C CYS A 100 -5.89 -4.42 -5.09
N MET A 101 -6.59 -4.62 -3.97
CA MET A 101 -6.82 -5.95 -3.40
C MET A 101 -7.69 -6.84 -4.30
N PHE A 102 -8.69 -6.28 -4.97
CA PHE A 102 -9.46 -7.04 -5.98
C PHE A 102 -8.57 -7.49 -7.14
N VAL A 103 -7.66 -6.63 -7.61
CA VAL A 103 -6.72 -6.98 -8.69
C VAL A 103 -5.73 -8.05 -8.21
N VAL A 104 -5.18 -7.92 -7.00
CA VAL A 104 -4.28 -8.91 -6.40
C VAL A 104 -4.98 -10.26 -6.23
N ALA A 105 -6.23 -10.28 -5.75
CA ALA A 105 -7.02 -11.50 -5.59
C ALA A 105 -7.34 -12.20 -6.92
N LYS A 106 -7.32 -11.48 -8.05
CA LYS A 106 -7.39 -12.09 -9.38
C LYS A 106 -6.04 -12.66 -9.83
N ILE A 107 -4.94 -12.09 -9.36
CA ILE A 107 -3.58 -12.50 -9.71
C ILE A 107 -3.15 -13.74 -8.93
N THR A 108 -3.44 -13.81 -7.63
CA THR A 108 -3.14 -14.95 -6.75
C THR A 108 -4.22 -16.02 -6.85
#